data_AF-A0A6I7WHQ5-F1
#
_entry.id   AF-A0A6I7WHQ5-F1
#
_cell.length_a   1.000
_cell.length_b   1.000
_cell.length_c   1.000
_cell.angle_alpha   90.00
_cell.angle_beta   90.00
_cell.angle_gamma   90.00
#
_symmetry.space_group_name_H-M   'P 1'
#
loop_
_entity.id
_entity.type
_entity.pdbx_description
1 polymer ?
#
loop_
_entity_poly.entity_id
_entity_poly.type
_entity_poly.pdbx_seq_one_letter_code
_entity_poly.pdbx_strand_id
1 'polypeptide(L)'
;PTSHQFSVVNDEFTGRMLSAINDLMLDMLAAIARKDYVDRRRRQKEGIVKAKSEGRYPGRPRDTELQQKIEGMLEDKKSYDYIQHILGCSRTTISKASKRLKQEDPKP
;
A
#
# COMPACT_ATOMS: atom_id res chain seq x y z
N PRO A 1 -40.29 -12.72 -10.41
CA PRO A 1 -41.39 -13.69 -10.15
C PRO A 1 -42.01 -13.57 -8.75
N THR A 2 -41.26 -13.15 -7.72
CA THR A 2 -41.80 -12.93 -6.35
C THR A 2 -42.36 -11.52 -6.12
N SER A 3 -41.81 -10.52 -6.81
CA SER A 3 -42.22 -9.11 -6.72
C SER A 3 -43.60 -8.81 -7.33
N HIS A 4 -44.00 -9.54 -8.39
CA HIS A 4 -45.33 -9.39 -8.98
C HIS A 4 -46.44 -10.15 -8.23
N GLN A 5 -46.09 -11.16 -7.44
CA GLN A 5 -47.07 -12.00 -6.73
C GLN A 5 -47.75 -11.24 -5.56
N PHE A 6 -47.14 -10.17 -5.06
CA PHE A 6 -47.61 -9.39 -3.91
C PHE A 6 -48.26 -8.05 -4.27
N SER A 7 -48.31 -7.67 -5.55
CA SER A 7 -48.89 -6.38 -6.02
C SER A 7 -50.41 -6.26 -5.92
N VAL A 8 -51.12 -7.24 -5.34
CA VAL A 8 -52.60 -7.27 -5.31
C VAL A 8 -53.19 -6.74 -3.99
N VAL A 9 -52.38 -6.26 -3.04
CA VAL A 9 -52.89 -5.62 -1.81
C VAL A 9 -52.45 -4.16 -1.75
N ASN A 10 -53.33 -3.26 -2.19
CA ASN A 10 -53.21 -1.81 -2.02
C ASN A 10 -53.49 -1.43 -0.56
N ASP A 11 -52.49 -1.61 0.32
CA ASP A 11 -52.55 -1.08 1.68
C ASP A 11 -51.30 -0.22 1.95
N GLU A 12 -51.52 1.07 2.17
CA GLU A 12 -50.47 2.07 2.48
C GLU A 12 -49.62 1.62 3.69
N PHE A 13 -50.25 0.93 4.63
CA PHE A 13 -49.58 0.30 5.76
C PHE A 13 -48.55 -0.75 5.31
N THR A 14 -48.93 -1.64 4.39
CA THR A 14 -48.03 -2.68 3.88
C THR A 14 -46.85 -2.07 3.11
N GLY A 15 -47.07 -1.00 2.33
CA GLY A 15 -46.00 -0.27 1.65
C GLY A 15 -44.99 0.36 2.62
N ARG A 16 -45.48 1.01 3.69
CA ARG A 16 -44.61 1.59 4.74
C ARG A 16 -43.83 0.53 5.50
N MET A 17 -44.46 -0.61 5.81
CA MET A 17 -43.79 -1.74 6.47
C MET A 17 -42.68 -2.33 5.59
N LEU A 18 -42.93 -2.53 4.29
CA LEU A 18 -41.92 -3.04 3.36
C LEU A 18 -40.75 -2.06 3.18
N SER A 19 -41.01 -0.75 3.13
CA SER A 19 -39.94 0.26 3.10
C SER A 19 -39.07 0.17 4.36
N ALA A 20 -39.69 0.12 5.55
CA ALA A 20 -38.97 0.04 6.80
C ALA A 20 -38.12 -1.24 6.93
N ILE A 21 -38.62 -2.38 6.43
CA ILE A 21 -37.87 -3.63 6.39
C ILE A 21 -36.67 -3.51 5.46
N ASN A 22 -36.85 -2.92 4.27
CA ASN A 22 -35.74 -2.74 3.32
C ASN A 22 -34.65 -1.82 3.90
N ASP A 23 -35.04 -0.72 4.54
CA ASP A 23 -34.10 0.21 5.18
C ASP A 23 -33.33 -0.48 6.31
N LEU A 24 -34.03 -1.21 7.18
CA LEU A 24 -33.42 -1.98 8.27
C LEU A 24 -32.46 -3.06 7.75
N MET A 25 -32.82 -3.73 6.66
CA MET A 25 -31.94 -4.72 6.02
C MET A 25 -30.66 -4.07 5.49
N LEU A 26 -30.77 -2.89 4.85
CA LEU A 26 -29.61 -2.15 4.37
C LEU A 26 -28.71 -1.68 5.53
N ASP A 27 -29.29 -1.18 6.61
CA ASP A 27 -28.56 -0.76 7.80
C ASP A 27 -27.86 -1.93 8.49
N MET A 28 -28.52 -3.08 8.56
CA MET A 28 -27.92 -4.29 9.12
C MET A 28 -26.73 -4.76 8.28
N LEU A 29 -26.87 -4.78 6.94
CA LEU A 29 -25.78 -5.13 6.03
C LEU A 29 -24.61 -4.13 6.14
N ALA A 30 -24.91 -2.83 6.25
CA ALA A 30 -23.91 -1.79 6.44
C ALA A 30 -23.14 -1.97 7.76
N ALA A 31 -23.85 -2.30 8.85
CA ALA A 31 -23.25 -2.54 10.16
C ALA A 31 -22.33 -3.79 10.14
N ILE A 32 -22.77 -4.88 9.52
CA ILE A 32 -21.97 -6.11 9.38
C ILE A 32 -20.73 -5.84 8.53
N ALA A 33 -20.90 -5.20 7.36
CA ALA A 33 -19.78 -4.87 6.48
C ALA A 33 -18.75 -3.99 7.18
N ARG A 34 -19.20 -3.03 8.00
CA ARG A 34 -18.31 -2.17 8.79
C ARG A 34 -17.54 -2.97 9.85
N LYS A 35 -18.21 -3.87 10.57
CA LYS A 35 -17.56 -4.75 11.56
C LYS A 35 -16.49 -5.62 10.89
N ASP A 36 -16.82 -6.27 9.79
CA ASP A 36 -15.90 -7.15 9.07
C ASP A 36 -14.69 -6.39 8.52
N TYR A 37 -14.89 -5.16 8.03
CA TYR A 37 -13.79 -4.29 7.60
C TYR A 37 -12.83 -3.97 8.74
N VAL A 38 -13.36 -3.60 9.91
CA VAL A 38 -12.56 -3.29 11.10
C VAL A 38 -11.79 -4.53 11.56
N ASP A 39 -12.44 -5.69 11.61
CA ASP A 39 -11.79 -6.93 12.02
C ASP A 39 -10.70 -7.39 11.04
N ARG A 40 -10.90 -7.19 9.72
CA ARG A 40 -9.88 -7.45 8.71
C ARG A 40 -8.64 -6.57 8.92
N ARG A 41 -8.86 -5.27 9.14
CA ARG A 41 -7.78 -4.30 9.41
C ARG A 41 -7.01 -4.63 10.68
N ARG A 42 -7.71 -5.02 11.74
CA ARG A 42 -7.11 -5.46 13.02
C ARG A 42 -6.19 -6.66 12.81
N ARG A 43 -6.69 -7.74 12.18
CA ARG A 43 -5.91 -8.94 11.89
C ARG A 43 -4.72 -8.66 10.96
N GLN A 44 -4.92 -7.82 9.94
CA GLN A 44 -3.82 -7.41 9.06
C GLN A 44 -2.73 -6.68 9.84
N LYS A 45 -3.10 -5.77 10.75
CA LYS A 45 -2.14 -5.05 11.60
C LYS A 45 -1.37 -6.01 12.50
N GLU A 46 -2.04 -6.94 13.16
CA GLU A 46 -1.42 -7.99 13.99
C GLU A 46 -0.44 -8.84 13.17
N GLY A 47 -0.85 -9.28 11.98
CA GLY A 47 -0.01 -10.04 11.06
C GLY A 47 1.23 -9.25 10.59
N ILE A 48 1.06 -7.97 10.25
CA ILE A 48 2.18 -7.09 9.88
C ILE A 48 3.15 -6.92 11.04
N VAL A 49 2.66 -6.70 12.27
CA VAL A 49 3.53 -6.56 13.46
C VAL A 49 4.35 -7.82 13.66
N LYS A 50 3.71 -9.01 13.61
CA LYS A 50 4.40 -10.30 13.74
C LYS A 50 5.44 -10.52 12.64
N ALA A 51 5.07 -10.30 11.38
CA ALA A 51 6.01 -10.50 10.28
C ALA A 51 7.13 -9.44 10.25
N LYS A 52 6.91 -8.23 10.79
CA LYS A 52 7.98 -7.25 11.04
C LYS A 52 8.94 -7.71 12.13
N SER A 53 8.45 -8.23 13.26
CA SER A 53 9.32 -8.77 14.32
C SER A 53 10.11 -10.00 13.85
N GLU A 54 9.56 -10.78 12.92
CA GLU A 54 10.24 -11.92 12.28
C GLU A 54 11.15 -11.49 11.10
N GLY A 55 11.30 -10.18 10.84
CA GLY A 55 12.20 -9.67 9.80
C GLY A 55 11.75 -9.90 8.34
N ARG A 56 10.50 -10.33 8.10
CA ARG A 56 9.99 -10.67 6.75
C ARG A 56 9.70 -9.46 5.86
N TYR A 57 9.81 -8.23 6.38
CA TYR A 57 9.62 -7.00 5.61
C TYR A 57 10.94 -6.21 5.45
N PRO A 58 11.90 -6.68 4.62
CA PRO A 58 13.16 -5.97 4.39
C PRO A 58 13.02 -4.72 3.51
N GLY A 59 11.83 -4.45 2.97
CA GLY A 59 11.60 -3.37 2.00
C GLY A 59 12.09 -3.74 0.60
N ARG A 60 12.23 -2.74 -0.29
CA ARG A 60 12.81 -2.94 -1.62
C ARG A 60 14.32 -3.18 -1.45
N PRO A 61 14.86 -4.33 -1.90
CA PRO A 61 16.30 -4.56 -1.82
C PRO A 61 17.05 -3.50 -2.62
N ARG A 62 18.23 -3.13 -2.13
CA ARG A 62 19.14 -2.26 -2.87
C ARG A 62 19.71 -3.02 -4.06
N ASP A 63 19.80 -2.33 -5.18
CA ASP A 63 20.52 -2.82 -6.35
C ASP A 63 22.02 -2.65 -6.10
N THR A 64 22.65 -3.72 -5.62
CA THR A 64 24.07 -3.72 -5.22
C THR A 64 24.99 -3.54 -6.42
N GLU A 65 24.65 -4.11 -7.57
CA GLU A 65 25.47 -4.01 -8.79
C GLU A 65 25.47 -2.59 -9.33
N LEU A 66 24.29 -1.97 -9.44
CA LEU A 66 24.19 -0.57 -9.86
C LEU A 66 24.96 0.34 -8.92
N GLN A 67 24.85 0.07 -7.62
CA GLN A 67 25.49 0.87 -6.59
C GLN A 67 27.02 0.79 -6.65
N GLN A 68 27.59 -0.41 -6.83
CA GLN A 68 29.03 -0.61 -7.01
C GLN A 68 29.55 0.10 -8.26
N LYS A 69 28.80 0.04 -9.37
CA LYS A 69 29.16 0.75 -10.62
C LYS A 69 29.19 2.26 -10.41
N ILE A 70 28.23 2.81 -9.67
CA ILE A 70 28.20 4.24 -9.35
C ILE A 70 29.40 4.62 -8.46
N GLU A 71 29.70 3.81 -7.44
CA GLU A 71 30.80 4.05 -6.50
C GLU A 71 32.15 4.09 -7.24
N GLY A 72 32.45 3.12 -8.09
CA GLY A 72 33.68 3.14 -8.91
C GLY A 72 33.77 4.34 -9.86
N MET A 73 32.66 4.73 -10.51
CA MET A 73 32.66 5.93 -11.37
C MET A 73 32.83 7.24 -10.58
N LEU A 74 32.40 7.28 -9.32
CA LEU A 74 32.61 8.44 -8.44
C LEU A 74 34.07 8.53 -7.97
N GLU A 75 34.71 7.40 -7.68
CA GLU A 75 36.15 7.32 -7.38
C GLU A 75 37.00 7.80 -8.57
N ASP A 76 36.60 7.42 -9.80
CA ASP A 76 37.16 7.91 -11.07
C ASP A 76 36.87 9.40 -11.35
N LYS A 77 36.22 10.11 -10.43
CA LYS A 77 35.84 11.53 -10.53
C LYS A 77 34.98 11.86 -11.74
N LYS A 78 34.16 10.91 -12.23
CA LYS A 78 33.21 11.16 -13.33
C LYS A 78 32.08 12.10 -12.87
N SER A 79 31.55 12.89 -13.82
CA SER A 79 30.45 13.81 -13.53
C SER A 79 29.14 13.06 -13.32
N TYR A 80 28.22 13.66 -12.57
CA TYR A 80 26.90 13.06 -12.31
C TYR A 80 26.09 12.87 -13.60
N ASP A 81 26.21 13.80 -14.56
CA ASP A 81 25.49 13.72 -15.84
C ASP A 81 26.03 12.56 -16.69
N TYR A 82 27.35 12.33 -16.66
CA TYR A 82 27.97 11.20 -17.33
C TYR A 82 27.50 9.87 -16.73
N ILE A 83 27.50 9.74 -15.40
CA ILE A 83 27.04 8.53 -14.68
C ILE A 83 25.56 8.27 -14.96
N GLN A 84 24.74 9.31 -14.94
CA GLN A 84 23.30 9.22 -15.26
C GLN A 84 23.08 8.74 -16.69
N HIS A 85 23.84 9.25 -17.66
CA HIS A 85 23.72 8.86 -19.07
C HIS A 85 24.16 7.41 -19.32
N ILE A 86 25.26 6.97 -18.70
CA ILE A 86 25.82 5.63 -18.92
C ILE A 86 25.03 4.54 -18.18
N LEU A 87 24.62 4.80 -16.93
CA LEU A 87 23.94 3.80 -16.09
C LEU A 87 22.42 3.91 -16.12
N GLY A 88 21.85 4.94 -16.77
CA GLY A 88 20.41 5.16 -16.85
C GLY A 88 19.74 5.40 -15.49
N CYS A 89 20.52 5.78 -14.47
CA CYS A 89 20.03 5.94 -13.11
C CYS A 89 19.74 7.40 -12.77
N SER A 90 18.81 7.65 -11.85
CA SER A 90 18.47 9.03 -11.47
C SER A 90 19.63 9.73 -10.75
N ARG A 91 19.78 11.05 -10.94
CA ARG A 91 20.71 11.87 -10.16
C ARG A 91 20.57 11.70 -8.65
N THR A 92 19.36 11.39 -8.16
CA THR A 92 19.12 11.14 -6.73
C THR A 92 19.74 9.83 -6.25
N THR A 93 19.80 8.81 -7.11
CA THR A 93 20.48 7.53 -6.83
C THR A 93 21.98 7.76 -6.67
N ILE A 94 22.57 8.54 -7.57
CA ILE A 94 24.00 8.92 -7.54
C ILE A 94 24.30 9.74 -6.28
N SER A 95 23.47 10.73 -5.97
CA SER A 95 23.63 11.56 -4.76
C SER A 95 23.55 10.73 -3.48
N LYS A 96 22.59 9.80 -3.39
CA LYS A 96 22.50 8.86 -2.27
C LYS A 96 23.73 7.99 -2.16
N ALA A 97 24.29 7.55 -3.29
CA ALA A 97 25.51 6.75 -3.29
C ALA A 97 26.74 7.54 -2.84
N SER A 98 26.94 8.74 -3.38
CA SER A 98 28.01 9.63 -2.96
C SER A 98 27.93 10.00 -1.48
N LYS A 99 26.72 10.21 -0.93
CA LYS A 99 26.55 10.47 0.51
C LYS A 99 26.97 9.29 1.38
N ARG A 100 26.66 8.06 0.99
CA ARG A 100 27.07 6.87 1.75
C ARG A 100 28.58 6.67 1.69
N LEU A 101 29.18 6.81 0.50
CA LEU A 101 30.64 6.69 0.33
C LEU A 101 31.39 7.66 1.27
N LYS A 102 30.91 8.91 1.38
CA LYS A 102 31.46 9.91 2.32
C LYS A 102 31.21 9.62 3.80
N GLN A 103 30.23 8.78 4.14
CA GLN A 103 29.96 8.35 5.52
C GLN A 103 30.81 7.15 5.90
N GLU A 104 31.14 6.29 4.94
CA GLU A 104 31.99 5.10 5.12
C GLU A 104 33.48 5.47 5.19
N ASP A 105 33.90 6.54 4.49
CA ASP A 105 35.22 7.17 4.63
C ASP A 105 35.13 8.50 5.42
N PRO A 106 35.09 8.47 6.77
CA PRO A 106 35.22 9.68 7.55
C PRO A 106 36.61 10.26 7.28
N LYS A 107 36.63 11.41 6.61
CA LYS A 107 37.83 12.22 6.41
C LYS A 107 38.50 12.43 7.79
N PRO A 108 39.82 12.23 7.91
CA PRO A 108 40.53 12.38 9.19
C PRO A 108 40.39 13.81 9.76
#